data_AF-A0A0Q9LME6-F1
#
_entry.id   AF-A0A0Q9LME6-F1
#
_cell.length_a   1.000
_cell.length_b   1.000
_cell.length_c   1.000
_cell.angle_alpha   90.00
_cell.angle_beta   90.00
_cell.angle_gamma   90.00
#
_symmetry.space_group_name_H-M   'P 1'
#
loop_
_entity.id
_entity.type
_entity.pdbx_description
1 polymer ?
#
loop_
_entity_poly.entity_id
_entity_poly.type
_entity_poly.pdbx_seq_one_letter_code
_entity_poly.pdbx_strand_id
1 'polypeptide(L)'
;MPAWPEQLRFPGQAAAHPGPVDMTMMYVMHHAFRRDLTAFAAAATATPAGARTTWRALAARWDAFAAALHHHHSGEDAGLWPLLLDRTDDEGRAILEAMEAEHAEIDPILQACAAGFARLSTHADDDARSALAIRLTAAKSSLGRHLEHEETLAIAIVQEVMTNEEWQELEEVHFRSGLRPAQVLALVPWAMHQVPAPLRRTVFGRSGRPHHLMWLLTRRRFEQRERVAFAYVDRP
;
A
#
# COMPACT_ATOMS: atom_id res chain seq x y z
N MET A 1 -20.78 16.22 -19.61
CA MET A 1 -20.15 15.05 -18.98
C MET A 1 -18.66 15.32 -18.95
N PRO A 2 -17.94 15.05 -17.85
CA PRO A 2 -16.49 15.10 -17.88
C PRO A 2 -15.96 14.11 -18.93
N ALA A 3 -14.87 14.48 -19.63
CA ALA A 3 -14.27 13.63 -20.66
C ALA A 3 -13.67 12.33 -20.08
N TRP A 4 -13.38 12.33 -18.78
CA TRP A 4 -12.63 11.30 -18.06
C TRP A 4 -13.21 11.05 -16.66
N PRO A 5 -12.92 9.91 -16.03
CA PRO A 5 -13.27 9.67 -14.64
C PRO A 5 -12.63 10.73 -13.72
N GLU A 6 -13.38 11.16 -12.70
CA GLU A 6 -12.83 12.02 -11.65
C GLU A 6 -11.79 11.22 -10.85
N GLN A 7 -10.54 11.69 -10.77
CA GLN A 7 -9.54 11.04 -9.94
C GLN A 7 -9.73 11.41 -8.47
N LEU A 8 -9.63 10.40 -7.59
CA LEU A 8 -9.73 10.62 -6.15
C LEU A 8 -8.40 11.13 -5.59
N ARG A 9 -8.47 12.02 -4.61
CA ARG A 9 -7.31 12.49 -3.84
C ARG A 9 -7.44 12.11 -2.37
N PHE A 10 -6.54 11.26 -1.91
CA PHE A 10 -6.47 10.80 -0.53
C PHE A 10 -5.53 11.69 0.31
N PRO A 11 -5.68 11.72 1.65
CA PRO A 11 -4.72 12.41 2.51
C PRO A 11 -3.28 11.93 2.29
N GLY A 12 -2.37 12.87 2.02
CA GLY A 12 -0.95 12.57 1.77
C GLY A 12 -0.62 12.13 0.33
N GLN A 13 -1.59 12.12 -0.58
CA GLN A 13 -1.36 11.88 -2.01
C GLN A 13 -0.76 13.11 -2.69
N ALA A 14 0.33 12.91 -3.44
CA ALA A 14 1.10 13.97 -4.07
C ALA A 14 0.35 14.59 -5.25
N ALA A 15 -0.16 13.74 -6.16
CA ALA A 15 -0.87 14.16 -7.36
C ALA A 15 -2.05 13.24 -7.71
N ALA A 16 -2.95 13.73 -8.56
CA ALA A 16 -4.13 13.02 -9.04
C ALA A 16 -4.41 13.46 -10.48
N HIS A 17 -3.63 12.92 -11.43
CA HIS A 17 -3.65 13.40 -12.82
C HIS A 17 -4.95 13.05 -13.54
N PRO A 18 -5.66 14.03 -14.14
CA PRO A 18 -6.84 13.73 -14.94
C PRO A 18 -6.43 12.91 -16.17
N GLY A 19 -7.26 11.96 -16.55
CA GLY A 19 -7.00 11.14 -17.74
C GLY A 19 -7.96 9.96 -17.83
N PRO A 20 -7.89 9.19 -18.93
CA PRO A 20 -8.84 8.14 -19.24
C PRO A 20 -8.82 7.00 -18.22
N VAL A 21 -7.70 6.72 -17.57
CA VAL A 21 -7.51 5.55 -16.69
C VAL A 21 -8.05 5.81 -15.28
N ASP A 22 -8.88 4.90 -14.76
CA ASP A 22 -9.34 4.96 -13.36
C ASP A 22 -8.28 4.47 -12.37
N MET A 23 -7.50 5.40 -11.81
CA MET A 23 -6.44 5.10 -10.83
C MET A 23 -6.95 4.93 -9.39
N THR A 24 -8.27 4.82 -9.19
CA THR A 24 -8.86 4.78 -7.84
C THR A 24 -8.24 3.73 -6.94
N MET A 25 -8.08 2.50 -7.43
CA MET A 25 -7.55 1.42 -6.60
C MET A 25 -6.05 1.60 -6.32
N MET A 26 -5.28 2.16 -7.26
CA MET A 26 -3.88 2.54 -7.04
C MET A 26 -3.75 3.48 -5.84
N TYR A 27 -4.49 4.59 -5.86
CA TYR A 27 -4.45 5.57 -4.77
C TYR A 27 -4.99 5.02 -3.43
N VAL A 28 -5.96 4.10 -3.47
CA VAL A 28 -6.41 3.39 -2.26
C VAL A 28 -5.29 2.58 -1.63
N MET A 29 -4.51 1.86 -2.45
CA MET A 29 -3.36 1.06 -1.99
C MET A 29 -2.27 1.98 -1.42
N HIS A 30 -1.91 3.05 -2.12
CA HIS A 30 -0.91 4.01 -1.66
C HIS A 30 -1.29 4.67 -0.33
N HIS A 31 -2.56 5.04 -0.18
CA HIS A 31 -3.10 5.57 1.08
C HIS A 31 -2.95 4.55 2.21
N ALA A 32 -3.29 3.28 1.95
CA ALA A 32 -3.14 2.20 2.93
C ALA A 32 -1.69 1.97 3.34
N PHE A 33 -0.73 2.03 2.39
CA PHE A 33 0.68 1.86 2.68
C PHE A 33 1.24 2.99 3.56
N ARG A 34 0.95 4.25 3.22
CA ARG A 34 1.38 5.42 4.01
C ARG A 34 0.80 5.41 5.42
N ARG A 35 -0.50 5.08 5.54
CA ARG A 35 -1.19 4.93 6.82
C ARG A 35 -0.51 3.89 7.69
N ASP A 36 -0.25 2.71 7.15
CA ASP A 36 0.30 1.58 7.89
C ASP A 36 1.73 1.81 8.35
N LEU A 37 2.62 2.33 7.49
CA LEU A 37 4.01 2.63 7.89
C LEU A 37 4.06 3.68 9.01
N THR A 38 3.15 4.65 8.98
CA THR A 38 3.01 5.61 10.09
C THR A 38 2.57 4.91 11.38
N ALA A 39 1.59 4.01 11.32
CA ALA A 39 1.13 3.25 12.47
C ALA A 39 2.21 2.30 13.02
N PHE A 40 2.97 1.61 12.16
CA PHE A 40 4.06 0.73 12.58
C PHE A 40 5.19 1.50 13.25
N ALA A 41 5.62 2.64 12.68
CA ALA A 41 6.66 3.47 13.27
C ALA A 41 6.28 3.97 14.68
N ALA A 42 5.02 4.39 14.85
CA ALA A 42 4.48 4.76 16.15
C ALA A 42 4.45 3.56 17.11
N ALA A 43 3.99 2.39 16.66
CA ALA A 43 3.90 1.19 17.47
C ALA A 43 5.27 0.71 17.95
N ALA A 44 6.30 0.75 17.10
CA ALA A 44 7.65 0.35 17.48
C ALA A 44 8.23 1.25 18.59
N THR A 45 7.86 2.53 18.58
CA THR A 45 8.29 3.50 19.59
C THR A 45 7.52 3.32 20.90
N ALA A 46 6.20 3.09 20.84
CA ALA A 46 5.33 3.09 22.02
C ALA A 46 5.16 1.73 22.70
N THR A 47 5.31 0.62 21.97
CA THR A 47 5.08 -0.73 22.50
C THR A 47 6.26 -1.17 23.37
N PRO A 48 6.07 -1.49 24.67
CA PRO A 48 7.15 -2.02 25.50
C PRO A 48 7.72 -3.32 24.92
N ALA A 49 9.04 -3.53 25.01
CA ALA A 49 9.68 -4.73 24.48
C ALA A 49 9.11 -6.04 25.08
N GLY A 50 8.66 -6.00 26.34
CA GLY A 50 8.01 -7.14 27.01
C GLY A 50 6.57 -7.46 26.55
N ALA A 51 5.92 -6.61 25.74
CA ALA A 51 4.53 -6.77 25.32
C ALA A 51 4.35 -7.82 24.20
N ARG A 52 4.70 -9.06 24.52
CA ARG A 52 4.79 -10.19 23.57
C ARG A 52 3.53 -10.43 22.74
N THR A 53 2.34 -10.29 23.32
CA THR A 53 1.07 -10.45 22.59
C THR A 53 0.92 -9.41 21.50
N THR A 54 1.27 -8.16 21.78
CA THR A 54 1.24 -7.07 20.80
C THR A 54 2.30 -7.26 19.73
N TRP A 55 3.53 -7.64 20.09
CA TRP A 55 4.57 -7.89 19.08
C TRP A 55 4.25 -9.03 18.12
N ARG A 56 3.58 -10.10 18.59
CA ARG A 56 3.07 -11.16 17.71
C ARG A 56 1.97 -10.65 16.77
N ALA A 57 1.07 -9.80 17.27
CA ALA A 57 0.03 -9.20 16.43
C ALA A 57 0.62 -8.22 15.41
N LEU A 58 1.62 -7.42 15.80
CA LEU A 58 2.36 -6.53 14.90
C LEU A 58 3.11 -7.32 13.82
N ALA A 59 3.79 -8.41 14.18
CA ALA A 59 4.48 -9.27 13.21
C ALA A 59 3.50 -9.83 12.16
N ALA A 60 2.39 -10.43 12.61
CA ALA A 60 1.37 -10.94 11.68
C ALA A 60 0.74 -9.83 10.80
N ARG A 61 0.63 -8.61 11.35
CA ARG A 61 0.11 -7.45 10.60
C ARG A 61 1.13 -6.90 9.60
N TRP A 62 2.42 -6.95 9.95
CA TRP A 62 3.53 -6.61 9.06
C TRP A 62 3.62 -7.60 7.90
N ASP A 63 3.49 -8.91 8.15
CA ASP A 63 3.50 -9.91 7.09
C ASP A 63 2.39 -9.67 6.06
N ALA A 64 1.19 -9.31 6.52
CA ALA A 64 0.08 -8.96 5.63
C ALA A 64 0.35 -7.67 4.82
N PHE A 65 0.95 -6.65 5.45
CA PHE A 65 1.37 -5.42 4.79
C PHE A 65 2.45 -5.69 3.72
N ALA A 66 3.51 -6.41 4.09
CA ALA A 66 4.63 -6.71 3.21
C ALA A 66 4.20 -7.58 2.02
N ALA A 67 3.31 -8.56 2.24
CA ALA A 67 2.74 -9.35 1.16
C ALA A 67 1.91 -8.51 0.18
N ALA A 68 1.12 -7.56 0.66
CA ALA A 68 0.34 -6.67 -0.20
C ALA A 68 1.23 -5.70 -0.99
N LEU A 69 2.26 -5.15 -0.35
CA LEU A 69 3.22 -4.23 -0.99
C LEU A 69 4.06 -4.94 -2.04
N HIS A 70 4.59 -6.12 -1.72
CA HIS A 70 5.35 -6.93 -2.67
C HIS A 70 4.50 -7.33 -3.89
N HIS A 71 3.24 -7.71 -3.68
CA HIS A 71 2.31 -8.03 -4.78
C HIS A 71 2.05 -6.80 -5.69
N HIS A 72 1.93 -5.62 -5.09
CA HIS A 72 1.76 -4.36 -5.83
C HIS A 72 2.99 -4.02 -6.68
N HIS A 73 4.18 -3.95 -6.08
CA HIS A 73 5.42 -3.71 -6.82
C HIS A 73 5.66 -4.77 -7.90
N SER A 74 5.40 -6.05 -7.60
CA SER A 74 5.57 -7.12 -8.60
C SER A 74 4.63 -6.97 -9.79
N GLY A 75 3.40 -6.48 -9.58
CA GLY A 75 2.46 -6.20 -10.66
C GLY A 75 2.93 -5.06 -11.56
N GLU A 76 3.58 -4.07 -10.98
CA GLU A 76 4.16 -2.93 -11.70
C GLU A 76 5.40 -3.35 -12.48
N ASP A 77 6.35 -4.02 -11.83
CA ASP A 77 7.61 -4.48 -12.43
C ASP A 77 7.37 -5.48 -13.56
N ALA A 78 6.43 -6.41 -13.38
CA ALA A 78 6.16 -7.45 -14.37
C ALA A 78 5.22 -7.00 -15.49
N GLY A 79 4.51 -5.88 -15.32
CA GLY A 79 3.41 -5.48 -16.21
C GLY A 79 3.46 -4.02 -16.61
N LEU A 80 3.32 -3.11 -15.63
CA LEU A 80 3.15 -1.68 -15.89
C LEU A 80 4.41 -1.03 -16.49
N TRP A 81 5.56 -1.15 -15.83
CA TRP A 81 6.78 -0.48 -16.29
C TRP A 81 7.22 -0.95 -17.69
N PRO A 82 7.26 -2.27 -18.00
CA PRO A 82 7.59 -2.73 -19.34
C PRO A 82 6.66 -2.19 -20.43
N LEU A 83 5.34 -2.14 -20.16
CA LEU A 83 4.38 -1.63 -21.14
C LEU A 83 4.58 -0.13 -21.42
N LEU A 84 4.88 0.66 -20.40
CA LEU A 84 5.09 2.10 -20.54
C LEU A 84 6.43 2.44 -21.22
N LEU A 85 7.48 1.64 -20.97
CA LEU A 85 8.82 1.82 -21.58
C LEU A 85 8.79 1.77 -23.11
N ASP A 86 7.84 1.03 -23.69
CA ASP A 86 7.66 0.94 -25.15
C ASP A 86 6.87 2.13 -25.75
N ARG A 87 6.31 3.00 -24.91
CA ARG A 87 5.33 4.04 -25.30
C ARG A 87 5.72 5.45 -24.88
N THR A 88 6.91 5.63 -24.32
CA THR A 88 7.37 6.91 -23.79
C THR A 88 8.68 7.37 -24.43
N ASP A 89 9.02 8.64 -24.26
CA ASP A 89 10.26 9.23 -24.75
C ASP A 89 11.45 8.96 -23.79
N ASP A 90 12.60 9.54 -24.07
CA ASP A 90 13.81 9.32 -23.25
C ASP A 90 13.67 9.85 -21.82
N GLU A 91 12.89 10.92 -21.61
CA GLU A 91 12.63 11.48 -20.27
C GLU A 91 11.71 10.55 -19.47
N GLY A 92 10.61 10.09 -20.08
CA GLY A 92 9.71 9.13 -19.45
C GLY A 92 10.39 7.78 -19.20
N ARG A 93 11.29 7.34 -20.08
CA ARG A 93 12.09 6.13 -19.86
C ARG A 93 12.93 6.23 -18.60
N ALA A 94 13.62 7.36 -18.40
CA ALA A 94 14.43 7.58 -17.21
C ALA A 94 13.59 7.57 -15.92
N ILE A 95 12.35 8.09 -15.97
CA ILE A 95 11.40 8.03 -14.85
C ILE A 95 11.03 6.57 -14.53
N LEU A 96 10.68 5.77 -15.54
CA LEU A 96 10.25 4.38 -15.35
C LEU A 96 11.39 3.47 -14.87
N GLU A 97 12.60 3.65 -15.40
CA GLU A 97 13.80 2.94 -14.91
C GLU A 97 14.09 3.29 -13.44
N ALA A 98 13.80 4.53 -13.02
CA ALA A 98 13.90 4.90 -11.62
C ALA A 98 12.85 4.19 -10.73
N MET A 99 11.62 3.95 -11.22
CA MET A 99 10.59 3.22 -10.45
C MET A 99 11.06 1.81 -10.07
N GLU A 100 11.55 1.04 -11.04
CA GLU A 100 12.05 -0.32 -10.80
C GLU A 100 13.29 -0.30 -9.88
N ALA A 101 14.20 0.66 -10.07
CA ALA A 101 15.37 0.82 -9.20
C ALA A 101 14.98 1.15 -7.74
N GLU A 102 13.99 2.01 -7.55
CA GLU A 102 13.47 2.37 -6.22
C GLU A 102 12.86 1.15 -5.50
N HIS A 103 12.16 0.26 -6.21
CA HIS A 103 11.69 -1.01 -5.63
C HIS A 103 12.83 -1.85 -5.08
N ALA A 104 13.92 -2.00 -5.85
CA ALA A 104 15.10 -2.75 -5.45
C ALA A 104 15.80 -2.16 -4.21
N GLU A 105 15.71 -0.84 -4.00
CA GLU A 105 16.21 -0.17 -2.79
C GLU A 105 15.29 -0.35 -1.57
N ILE A 106 13.97 -0.37 -1.78
CA ILE A 106 12.98 -0.48 -0.70
C ILE A 106 12.94 -1.88 -0.11
N ASP A 107 13.04 -2.91 -0.94
CA ASP A 107 12.87 -4.31 -0.54
C ASP A 107 13.79 -4.75 0.63
N PRO A 108 15.11 -4.47 0.62
CA PRO A 108 15.99 -4.79 1.74
C PRO A 108 15.58 -4.10 3.06
N ILE A 109 15.02 -2.89 2.99
CA ILE A 109 14.54 -2.15 4.17
C ILE A 109 13.33 -2.87 4.77
N LEU A 110 12.40 -3.32 3.93
CA LEU A 110 11.21 -4.06 4.36
C LEU A 110 11.57 -5.42 4.98
N GLN A 111 12.55 -6.12 4.41
CA GLN A 111 13.07 -7.37 4.96
C GLN A 111 13.71 -7.15 6.35
N ALA A 112 14.46 -6.07 6.52
CA ALA A 112 15.07 -5.73 7.81
C ALA A 112 14.01 -5.38 8.87
N CYS A 113 12.91 -4.72 8.49
CA CYS A 113 11.76 -4.51 9.36
C CYS A 113 11.09 -5.84 9.76
N ALA A 114 10.88 -6.75 8.80
CA ALA A 114 10.30 -8.07 9.05
C ALA A 114 11.12 -8.86 10.09
N ALA A 115 12.46 -8.86 9.95
CA ALA A 115 13.35 -9.49 10.91
C ALA A 115 13.23 -8.88 12.32
N GLY A 116 13.07 -7.55 12.41
CA GLY A 116 12.83 -6.87 13.68
C GLY A 116 11.53 -7.29 14.36
N PHE A 117 10.43 -7.32 13.61
CA PHE A 117 9.14 -7.80 14.13
C PHE A 117 9.20 -9.27 14.57
N ALA A 118 9.85 -10.13 13.78
CA ALA A 118 10.03 -11.55 14.11
C ALA A 118 10.81 -11.73 15.43
N ARG A 119 11.91 -10.99 15.62
CA ARG A 119 12.70 -11.00 16.87
C ARG A 119 11.87 -10.56 18.08
N LEU A 120 11.15 -9.45 17.97
CA LEU A 120 10.35 -8.91 19.08
C LEU A 120 9.10 -9.75 19.40
N SER A 121 8.60 -10.52 18.43
CA SER A 121 7.51 -11.48 18.68
C SER A 121 7.92 -12.66 19.58
N THR A 122 9.23 -12.91 19.72
CA THR A 122 9.82 -14.05 20.44
C THR A 122 10.70 -13.64 21.62
N HIS A 123 11.24 -12.43 21.65
CA HIS A 123 12.15 -11.96 22.69
C HIS A 123 11.80 -10.53 23.11
N ALA A 124 11.90 -10.23 24.41
CA ALA A 124 11.88 -8.86 24.88
C ALA A 124 13.29 -8.27 24.72
N ASP A 125 13.43 -7.29 23.84
CA ASP A 125 14.72 -6.75 23.41
C ASP A 125 14.60 -5.26 23.03
N ASP A 126 15.06 -4.36 23.89
CA ASP A 126 14.95 -2.91 23.68
C ASP A 126 15.89 -2.38 22.58
N ASP A 127 17.03 -3.05 22.34
CA ASP A 127 17.94 -2.70 21.26
C ASP A 127 17.31 -3.05 19.92
N ALA A 128 16.73 -4.24 19.80
CA ALA A 128 15.98 -4.65 18.61
C ALA A 128 14.77 -3.74 18.35
N ARG A 129 14.07 -3.32 19.42
CA ARG A 129 12.95 -2.36 19.34
C ARG A 129 13.41 -1.01 18.79
N SER A 130 14.49 -0.47 19.34
CA SER A 130 15.07 0.81 18.90
C SER A 130 15.53 0.74 17.44
N ALA A 131 16.20 -0.34 17.07
CA ALA A 131 16.65 -0.57 15.70
C ALA A 131 15.46 -0.75 14.73
N LEU A 132 14.38 -1.39 15.13
CA LEU A 132 13.16 -1.51 14.32
C LEU A 132 12.50 -0.14 14.10
N ALA A 133 12.43 0.73 15.11
CA ALA A 133 11.87 2.08 14.96
C ALA A 133 12.65 2.91 13.91
N ILE A 134 13.99 2.81 13.91
CA ILE A 134 14.84 3.45 12.90
C ILE A 134 14.54 2.91 11.49
N ARG A 135 14.46 1.58 11.33
CA ARG A 135 14.17 0.95 10.04
C ARG A 135 12.78 1.28 9.51
N LEU A 136 11.78 1.38 10.38
CA LEU A 136 10.43 1.79 10.00
C LEU A 136 10.37 3.27 9.58
N THR A 137 11.21 4.11 10.18
CA THR A 137 11.37 5.50 9.74
C THR A 137 11.99 5.57 8.35
N ALA A 138 13.02 4.76 8.10
CA ALA A 138 13.63 4.62 6.78
C ALA A 138 12.64 4.08 5.75
N ALA A 139 11.88 3.02 6.07
CA ALA A 139 10.84 2.46 5.21
C ALA A 139 9.76 3.49 4.86
N LYS A 140 9.27 4.24 5.87
CA LYS A 140 8.30 5.32 5.68
C LYS A 140 8.84 6.40 4.75
N SER A 141 10.09 6.83 4.92
CA SER A 141 10.70 7.85 4.07
C SER A 141 10.93 7.34 2.65
N SER A 142 11.45 6.12 2.48
CA SER A 142 11.77 5.56 1.16
C SER A 142 10.50 5.30 0.36
N LEU A 143 9.55 4.56 0.92
CA LEU A 143 8.28 4.30 0.24
C LEU A 143 7.48 5.59 0.03
N GLY A 144 7.55 6.54 0.97
CA GLY A 144 6.91 7.84 0.82
C GLY A 144 7.40 8.62 -0.41
N ARG A 145 8.72 8.66 -0.63
CA ARG A 145 9.34 9.30 -1.81
C ARG A 145 8.97 8.56 -3.10
N HIS A 146 9.04 7.23 -3.07
CA HIS A 146 8.68 6.40 -4.22
C HIS A 146 7.23 6.64 -4.67
N LEU A 147 6.27 6.55 -3.74
CA LEU A 147 4.86 6.80 -4.05
C LEU A 147 4.60 8.25 -4.49
N GLU A 148 5.37 9.23 -3.99
CA GLU A 148 5.29 10.62 -4.48
C GLU A 148 5.81 10.75 -5.92
N HIS A 149 6.93 10.11 -6.23
CA HIS A 149 7.52 10.10 -7.57
C HIS A 149 6.58 9.41 -8.56
N GLU A 150 6.04 8.26 -8.19
CA GLU A 150 5.08 7.52 -8.99
C GLU A 150 3.81 8.34 -9.25
N GLU A 151 3.18 8.87 -8.20
CA GLU A 151 1.95 9.66 -8.31
C GLU A 151 2.14 10.93 -9.16
N THR A 152 3.30 11.56 -9.06
CA THR A 152 3.60 12.83 -9.73
C THR A 152 4.02 12.63 -11.18
N LEU A 153 4.85 11.63 -11.48
CA LEU A 153 5.47 11.48 -12.80
C LEU A 153 5.02 10.20 -13.52
N ALA A 154 5.16 9.01 -12.90
CA ALA A 154 4.83 7.76 -13.58
C ALA A 154 3.33 7.66 -13.94
N ILE A 155 2.44 8.06 -13.03
CA ILE A 155 0.99 8.05 -13.29
C ILE A 155 0.60 9.12 -14.34
N ALA A 156 1.36 10.21 -14.49
CA ALA A 156 1.12 11.15 -15.58
C ALA A 156 1.31 10.47 -16.94
N ILE A 157 2.38 9.67 -17.08
CA ILE A 157 2.65 8.87 -18.28
C ILE A 157 1.51 7.87 -18.51
N VAL A 158 1.05 7.15 -17.48
CA VAL A 158 -0.10 6.23 -17.57
C VAL A 158 -1.31 6.93 -18.18
N GLN A 159 -1.66 8.12 -17.70
CA GLN A 159 -2.82 8.87 -18.19
C GLN A 159 -2.65 9.37 -19.63
N GLU A 160 -1.42 9.56 -20.09
CA GLU A 160 -1.12 10.02 -21.45
C GLU A 160 -1.15 8.89 -22.48
N VAL A 161 -0.62 7.71 -22.13
CA VAL A 161 -0.29 6.66 -23.11
C VAL A 161 -1.13 5.39 -23.01
N MET A 162 -2.03 5.30 -22.02
CA MET A 162 -2.90 4.13 -21.83
C MET A 162 -4.38 4.48 -21.94
N THR A 163 -5.17 3.54 -22.44
CA THR A 163 -6.63 3.58 -22.28
C THR A 163 -7.07 2.89 -20.98
N ASN A 164 -8.30 3.14 -20.55
CA ASN A 164 -8.85 2.47 -19.38
C ASN A 164 -9.06 0.96 -19.63
N GLU A 165 -9.33 0.56 -20.88
CA GLU A 165 -9.46 -0.84 -21.27
C GLU A 165 -8.12 -1.58 -21.14
N GLU A 166 -7.02 -0.98 -21.61
CA GLU A 166 -5.67 -1.53 -21.45
C GLU A 166 -5.29 -1.65 -19.97
N TRP A 167 -5.65 -0.64 -19.16
CA TRP A 167 -5.46 -0.68 -17.71
C TRP A 167 -6.23 -1.84 -17.06
N GLN A 168 -7.49 -2.07 -17.44
CA GLN A 168 -8.29 -3.17 -16.89
C GLN A 168 -7.73 -4.55 -17.23
N GLU A 169 -7.22 -4.73 -18.45
CA GLU A 169 -6.54 -5.96 -18.85
C GLU A 169 -5.26 -6.17 -18.05
N LEU A 170 -4.44 -5.12 -17.90
CA LEU A 170 -3.22 -5.16 -17.12
C LEU A 170 -3.50 -5.48 -15.64
N GLU A 171 -4.51 -4.84 -15.04
CA GLU A 171 -4.96 -5.15 -13.68
C GLU A 171 -5.37 -6.60 -13.52
N GLU A 172 -6.14 -7.15 -14.48
CA GLU A 172 -6.58 -8.55 -14.43
C GLU A 172 -5.38 -9.51 -14.47
N VAL A 173 -4.43 -9.27 -15.37
CA VAL A 173 -3.28 -10.16 -15.59
C VAL A 173 -2.22 -10.03 -14.49
N HIS A 174 -1.87 -8.82 -14.07
CA HIS A 174 -0.70 -8.60 -13.21
C HIS A 174 -1.06 -8.31 -11.75
N PHE A 175 -2.24 -7.75 -11.48
CA PHE A 175 -2.64 -7.36 -10.12
C PHE A 175 -3.72 -8.24 -9.51
N ARG A 176 -4.60 -8.87 -10.30
CA ARG A 176 -5.68 -9.74 -9.80
C ARG A 176 -5.36 -11.21 -9.96
N SER A 177 -4.66 -11.59 -11.03
CA SER A 177 -4.29 -12.99 -11.24
C SER A 177 -3.49 -13.52 -10.04
N GLY A 178 -3.77 -14.76 -9.66
CA GLY A 178 -3.11 -15.39 -8.50
C GLY A 178 -3.63 -15.00 -7.11
N LEU A 179 -4.47 -13.96 -6.97
CA LEU A 179 -5.07 -13.64 -5.68
C LEU A 179 -6.13 -14.69 -5.28
N ARG A 180 -5.88 -15.38 -4.16
CA ARG A 180 -6.85 -16.33 -3.60
C ARG A 180 -8.04 -15.58 -2.98
N PRO A 181 -9.25 -16.17 -2.94
CA PRO A 181 -10.42 -15.54 -2.30
C PRO A 181 -10.18 -15.10 -0.84
N ALA A 182 -9.40 -15.86 -0.09
CA ALA A 182 -9.04 -15.50 1.28
C ALA A 182 -8.16 -14.23 1.36
N GLN A 183 -7.29 -13.99 0.37
CA GLN A 183 -6.48 -12.78 0.28
C GLN A 183 -7.36 -11.57 -0.04
N VAL A 184 -8.29 -11.70 -1.00
CA VAL A 184 -9.26 -10.63 -1.31
C VAL A 184 -10.10 -10.25 -0.09
N LEU A 185 -10.60 -11.25 0.66
CA LEU A 185 -11.36 -11.02 1.90
C LEU A 185 -10.55 -10.30 2.99
N ALA A 186 -9.22 -10.46 3.01
CA ALA A 186 -8.33 -9.75 3.92
C ALA A 186 -7.97 -8.34 3.42
N LEU A 187 -7.81 -8.18 2.09
CA LEU A 187 -7.41 -6.93 1.44
C LEU A 187 -8.50 -5.87 1.55
N VAL A 188 -9.76 -6.22 1.30
CA VAL A 188 -10.89 -5.27 1.30
C VAL A 188 -11.02 -4.47 2.61
N PRO A 189 -11.11 -5.08 3.81
CA PRO A 189 -11.21 -4.32 5.05
C PRO A 189 -9.95 -3.52 5.38
N TRP A 190 -8.78 -4.01 4.96
CA TRP A 190 -7.50 -3.32 5.14
C TRP A 190 -7.37 -2.07 4.27
N ALA A 191 -7.65 -2.19 2.97
CA ALA A 191 -7.61 -1.10 2.01
C ALA A 191 -8.59 0.02 2.42
N MET A 192 -9.77 -0.36 2.92
CA MET A 192 -10.81 0.59 3.34
C MET A 192 -10.63 1.15 4.75
N HIS A 193 -9.63 0.68 5.50
CA HIS A 193 -9.38 1.14 6.86
C HIS A 193 -8.97 2.62 6.86
N GLN A 194 -9.62 3.43 7.70
CA GLN A 194 -9.38 4.88 7.79
C GLN A 194 -9.45 5.64 6.45
N VAL A 195 -10.13 5.09 5.44
CA VAL A 195 -10.50 5.87 4.25
C VAL A 195 -11.63 6.84 4.63
N PRO A 196 -11.51 8.16 4.37
CA PRO A 196 -12.56 9.14 4.67
C PRO A 196 -13.93 8.73 4.11
N ALA A 197 -15.00 8.98 4.86
CA ALA A 197 -16.35 8.51 4.50
C ALA A 197 -16.83 8.96 3.11
N PRO A 198 -16.56 10.20 2.63
CA PRO A 198 -16.87 10.59 1.26
C PRO A 198 -16.14 9.72 0.22
N LEU A 199 -14.81 9.59 0.34
CA LEU A 199 -14.00 8.78 -0.58
C LEU A 199 -14.40 7.31 -0.56
N ARG A 200 -14.63 6.73 0.62
CA ARG A 200 -15.04 5.34 0.77
C ARG A 200 -16.37 5.04 0.07
N ARG A 201 -17.33 5.99 0.10
CA ARG A 201 -18.59 5.86 -0.66
C ARG A 201 -18.33 5.83 -2.16
N THR A 202 -17.45 6.71 -2.66
CA THR A 202 -17.08 6.73 -4.08
C THR A 202 -16.37 5.45 -4.50
N VAL A 203 -15.40 4.98 -3.72
CA VAL A 203 -14.69 3.71 -4.00
C VAL A 203 -15.66 2.54 -4.10
N PHE A 204 -16.59 2.37 -3.14
CA PHE A 204 -17.59 1.31 -3.22
C PHE A 204 -18.61 1.50 -4.36
N GLY A 205 -18.87 2.75 -4.75
CA GLY A 205 -19.66 3.07 -5.94
C GLY A 205 -19.02 2.52 -7.22
N ARG A 206 -17.68 2.55 -7.31
CA ARG A 206 -16.90 2.03 -8.44
C ARG A 206 -16.66 0.52 -8.37
N SER A 207 -16.25 0.01 -7.20
CA SER A 207 -15.93 -1.41 -7.01
C SER A 207 -17.17 -2.32 -6.96
N GLY A 208 -18.36 -1.74 -6.76
CA GLY A 208 -19.63 -2.45 -6.73
C GLY A 208 -20.02 -3.08 -5.38
N ARG A 209 -21.27 -3.56 -5.34
CA ARG A 209 -21.93 -4.12 -4.14
C ARG A 209 -21.21 -5.32 -3.49
N PRO A 210 -20.59 -6.26 -4.24
CA PRO A 210 -19.90 -7.39 -3.64
C PRO A 210 -18.77 -6.96 -2.68
N HIS A 211 -17.92 -6.02 -3.09
CA HIS A 211 -16.84 -5.49 -2.25
C HIS A 211 -17.38 -4.76 -1.01
N HIS A 212 -18.47 -4.00 -1.15
CA HIS A 212 -19.11 -3.35 -0.01
C HIS A 212 -19.65 -4.37 1.02
N LEU A 213 -20.27 -5.46 0.55
CA LEU A 213 -20.74 -6.53 1.41
C LEU A 213 -19.57 -7.25 2.11
N MET A 214 -18.50 -7.57 1.38
CA MET A 214 -17.28 -8.15 1.95
C MET A 214 -16.74 -7.28 3.08
N TRP A 215 -16.63 -5.96 2.86
CA TRP A 215 -16.19 -5.02 3.88
C TRP A 215 -17.10 -5.02 5.11
N LEU A 216 -18.43 -4.98 4.94
CA LEU A 216 -19.36 -5.00 6.07
C LEU A 216 -19.20 -6.25 6.94
N LEU A 217 -18.95 -7.40 6.32
CA LEU A 217 -18.79 -8.69 7.00
C LEU A 217 -17.42 -8.84 7.67
N THR A 218 -16.35 -8.26 7.12
CA THR A 218 -14.98 -8.48 7.60
C THR A 218 -14.43 -7.33 8.45
N ARG A 219 -14.93 -6.09 8.31
CA ARG A 219 -14.39 -4.88 8.95
C ARG A 219 -14.26 -5.00 10.47
N ARG A 220 -15.25 -5.58 11.16
CA ARG A 220 -15.23 -5.67 12.63
C ARG A 220 -14.08 -6.56 13.13
N ARG A 221 -13.87 -7.70 12.46
CA ARG A 221 -12.78 -8.63 12.79
C ARG A 221 -11.42 -8.02 12.46
N PHE A 222 -11.32 -7.32 11.33
CA PHE A 222 -10.12 -6.57 10.98
C PHE A 222 -9.80 -5.51 12.03
N GLU A 223 -10.77 -4.64 12.37
CA GLU A 223 -10.59 -3.58 13.37
C GLU A 223 -10.21 -4.14 14.75
N GLN A 224 -10.77 -5.29 15.16
CA GLN A 224 -10.37 -5.96 16.39
C GLN A 224 -8.89 -6.35 16.38
N ARG A 225 -8.40 -6.93 15.27
CA ARG A 225 -6.99 -7.27 15.10
C ARG A 225 -6.10 -6.02 15.11
N GLU A 226 -6.54 -4.93 14.45
CA GLU A 226 -5.82 -3.66 14.50
C GLU A 226 -5.70 -3.13 15.93
N ARG A 227 -6.74 -3.23 16.77
CA ARG A 227 -6.62 -2.77 18.18
C ARG A 227 -5.61 -3.58 18.97
N VAL A 228 -5.43 -4.86 18.66
CA VAL A 228 -4.47 -5.71 19.34
C VAL A 228 -3.05 -5.41 18.86
N ALA A 229 -2.85 -5.27 17.55
CA ALA A 229 -1.55 -4.93 16.97
C ALA A 229 -1.08 -3.53 17.38
N PHE A 230 -1.97 -2.54 17.36
CA PHE A 230 -1.63 -1.14 17.66
C PHE A 230 -2.13 -0.72 19.06
N ALA A 231 -2.10 -1.63 20.04
CA ALA A 231 -2.65 -1.42 21.38
C ALA A 231 -2.00 -0.26 22.18
N TYR A 232 -0.74 0.06 21.87
CA TYR A 232 0.04 1.10 22.54
C TYR A 232 0.18 2.39 21.72
N VAL A 233 -0.46 2.47 20.55
CA VAL A 233 -0.47 3.70 19.76
C VAL A 233 -1.69 4.51 20.18
N ASP A 234 -1.48 5.74 20.62
CA ASP A 234 -2.56 6.66 20.92
C ASP A 234 -3.45 6.81 19.68
N ARG A 235 -4.76 6.63 19.86
CA ARG A 235 -5.71 6.92 18.80
C ARG A 235 -5.91 8.44 18.76
N PRO A 236 -5.80 9.08 17.58
CA PRO A 236 -6.30 10.44 17.42
C PRO A 236 -7.81 10.50 17.70
#